data_AF-A0A0N7DIH9-F1
#
_entry.id   AF-A0A0N7DIH9-F1
#
_cell.length_a   1.000
_cell.length_b   1.000
_cell.length_c   1.000
_cell.angle_alpha   90.00
_cell.angle_beta   90.00
_cell.angle_gamma   90.00
#
_symmetry.space_group_name_H-M   'P 1'
#
loop_
_entity.id
_entity.type
_entity.pdbx_description
1 polymer ?
#
loop_
_entity_poly.entity_id
_entity_poly.type
_entity_poly.pdbx_seq_one_letter_code
_entity_poly.pdbx_strand_id
1 'polypeptide(L)'
;MKETSSRFDFSDFIDEGFEKTDNLEQAIYVFKDGSLWSGYSEGGDGRIRDVDHGTIEAFFKDPSIDRYHPDFWSMTMEEMIQVVPENRMVLILKNNQYSEKQINVLDQLQKLDFKIEELESTLQIEDERFNLEEYQEAMIDENYLYDIDIVEENKEVVQAYNQDRMKDKSNENEQFEGISHDIDC
;
A
#
# COMPACT_ATOMS: atom_id res chain seq x y z
N MET A 1 -8.84 -14.11 9.57
CA MET A 1 -8.36 -12.72 9.43
C MET A 1 -7.34 -12.49 10.52
N LYS A 2 -6.08 -12.20 10.16
CA LYS A 2 -5.12 -11.71 11.15
C LYS A 2 -5.58 -10.31 11.55
N GLU A 3 -5.84 -10.09 12.84
CA GLU A 3 -5.89 -8.72 13.36
C GLU A 3 -4.51 -8.11 13.12
N THR A 4 -4.41 -7.23 12.12
CA THR A 4 -3.28 -6.34 12.02
C THR A 4 -3.45 -5.31 13.14
N SER A 5 -2.48 -5.27 14.06
CA SER A 5 -2.43 -4.24 15.08
C SER A 5 -2.43 -2.87 14.39
N SER A 6 -3.36 -2.00 14.78
CA SER A 6 -3.43 -0.62 14.26
C SER A 6 -2.07 0.09 14.37
N ARG A 7 -1.68 0.80 13.32
CA ARG A 7 -0.47 1.65 13.27
C ARG A 7 -0.59 2.90 14.14
N PHE A 8 -1.81 3.19 14.58
CA PHE A 8 -2.14 4.35 15.39
C PHE A 8 -2.29 3.98 16.87
N ASP A 9 -1.96 4.94 17.72
CA ASP A 9 -2.33 4.98 19.13
C ASP A 9 -3.27 6.18 19.34
N PHE A 10 -4.56 5.89 19.50
CA PHE A 10 -5.60 6.92 19.69
C PHE A 10 -5.93 7.17 21.16
N SER A 11 -5.05 6.80 22.10
CA SER A 11 -5.29 6.97 23.54
C SER A 11 -5.59 8.42 23.93
N ASP A 12 -4.87 9.38 23.34
CA ASP A 12 -5.00 10.81 23.64
C ASP A 12 -5.82 11.57 22.55
N PHE A 13 -6.56 10.86 21.70
CA PHE A 13 -7.23 11.44 20.52
C PHE A 13 -8.22 12.57 20.86
N ILE A 14 -8.97 12.40 21.94
CA ILE A 14 -9.91 13.42 22.44
C ILE A 14 -9.17 14.61 23.05
N ASP A 15 -8.07 14.36 23.77
CA ASP A 15 -7.31 15.38 24.48
C ASP A 15 -6.60 16.33 23.50
N GLU A 16 -6.27 15.84 22.31
CA GLU A 16 -5.74 16.63 21.18
C GLU A 16 -6.82 17.38 20.37
N GLY A 17 -8.08 17.34 20.83
CA GLY A 17 -9.17 18.16 20.30
C GLY A 17 -10.02 17.51 19.21
N PHE A 18 -9.86 16.21 18.94
CA PHE A 18 -10.81 15.48 18.09
C PHE A 18 -12.08 15.16 18.87
N GLU A 19 -13.22 15.41 18.24
CA GLU A 19 -14.52 15.16 18.87
C GLU A 19 -15.30 14.13 18.07
N LYS A 20 -16.00 13.22 18.75
CA LYS A 20 -16.97 12.38 18.07
C LYS A 20 -18.15 13.23 17.60
N THR A 21 -18.67 12.91 16.43
CA THR A 21 -19.87 13.57 15.90
C THR A 21 -20.84 12.55 15.34
N ASP A 22 -22.14 12.88 15.34
CA ASP A 22 -23.15 12.16 14.56
C ASP A 22 -23.49 12.89 13.26
N ASN A 23 -22.90 14.07 13.03
CA ASN A 23 -23.12 14.88 11.84
C ASN A 23 -22.08 14.54 10.76
N LEU A 24 -22.54 13.87 9.71
CA LEU A 24 -21.73 13.53 8.53
C LEU A 24 -21.09 14.75 7.86
N GLU A 25 -21.73 15.92 7.93
CA GLU A 25 -21.20 17.17 7.34
C GLU A 25 -20.13 17.84 8.21
N GLN A 26 -19.85 17.32 9.40
CA GLN A 26 -18.76 17.77 10.27
C GLN A 26 -17.61 16.76 10.37
N ALA A 27 -17.85 15.51 9.94
CA ALA A 27 -16.85 14.47 10.00
C ALA A 27 -15.65 14.80 9.11
N ILE A 28 -14.45 14.58 9.65
CA ILE A 28 -13.18 14.58 8.92
C ILE A 28 -12.61 13.17 8.78
N TYR A 29 -13.04 12.23 9.63
CA TYR A 29 -12.68 10.81 9.56
C TYR A 29 -13.85 9.87 9.86
N VAL A 30 -13.81 8.68 9.25
CA VAL A 30 -14.65 7.53 9.59
C VAL A 30 -13.78 6.31 9.92
N PHE A 31 -13.85 5.85 11.16
CA PHE A 31 -13.00 4.77 11.66
C PHE A 31 -13.61 3.39 11.34
N LYS A 32 -12.83 2.31 11.49
CA LYS A 32 -13.29 0.91 11.23
C LYS A 32 -14.52 0.50 12.04
N ASP A 33 -14.74 1.11 13.19
CA ASP A 33 -15.91 0.85 14.03
C ASP A 33 -17.14 1.67 13.61
N GLY A 34 -17.04 2.46 12.54
CA GLY A 34 -18.08 3.35 12.02
C GLY A 34 -18.19 4.69 12.73
N SER A 35 -17.36 4.96 13.75
CA SER A 35 -17.40 6.24 14.45
C SER A 35 -16.92 7.38 13.54
N LEU A 36 -17.61 8.51 13.63
CA LEU A 36 -17.27 9.73 12.93
C LEU A 36 -16.55 10.67 13.88
N TRP A 37 -15.48 11.29 13.38
CA TRP A 37 -14.68 12.23 14.14
C TRP A 37 -14.60 13.55 13.42
N SER A 38 -14.82 14.61 14.17
CA SER A 38 -14.88 16.02 13.79
C SER A 38 -13.56 16.71 14.18
N GLY A 39 -13.17 17.68 13.36
CA GLY A 39 -12.11 18.64 13.72
C GLY A 39 -12.63 19.98 14.24
N TYR A 40 -13.95 20.14 14.38
CA TYR A 40 -14.59 21.29 15.01
C TYR A 40 -14.55 21.10 16.53
N SER A 41 -14.19 22.15 17.29
CA SER A 41 -14.21 22.11 18.75
C SER A 41 -15.48 22.73 19.35
N GLU A 42 -15.92 22.19 20.49
CA GLU A 42 -16.96 22.77 21.34
C GLU A 42 -16.54 24.10 22.00
N GLY A 43 -15.27 24.49 21.92
CA GLY A 43 -14.76 25.79 22.42
C GLY A 43 -15.02 26.98 21.49
N GLY A 44 -15.31 26.70 20.21
CA GLY A 44 -15.74 27.66 19.20
C GLY A 44 -17.26 27.74 19.06
N ASP A 45 -17.76 28.47 18.06
CA ASP A 45 -19.20 28.53 17.76
C ASP A 45 -19.74 27.26 17.06
N GLY A 46 -18.97 26.16 17.10
CA GLY A 46 -19.24 24.93 16.37
C GLY A 46 -19.13 25.06 14.85
N ARG A 47 -18.57 26.18 14.34
CA ARG A 47 -18.40 26.45 12.90
C ARG A 47 -16.95 26.62 12.47
N ILE A 48 -16.02 26.68 13.42
CA ILE A 48 -14.59 26.80 13.14
C ILE A 48 -13.94 25.44 13.41
N ARG A 49 -13.24 24.95 12.39
CA ARG A 49 -12.42 23.75 12.50
C ARG A 49 -11.07 24.11 13.12
N ASP A 50 -10.77 23.50 14.26
CA ASP A 50 -9.53 23.72 15.01
C ASP A 50 -8.48 22.64 14.72
N VAL A 51 -8.94 21.47 14.28
CA VAL A 51 -8.08 20.31 13.98
C VAL A 51 -8.13 19.97 12.49
N ASP A 52 -6.96 19.86 11.88
CA ASP A 52 -6.82 19.49 10.48
C ASP A 52 -6.58 17.99 10.29
N HIS A 53 -6.68 17.53 9.04
CA HIS A 53 -6.40 16.13 8.71
C HIS A 53 -4.93 15.75 8.89
N GLY A 54 -4.01 16.72 8.86
CA GLY A 54 -2.60 16.46 9.12
C GLY A 54 -2.32 16.11 10.59
N THR A 55 -3.15 16.59 11.53
CA THR A 55 -2.99 16.31 12.97
C THR A 55 -3.01 14.82 13.30
N ILE A 56 -3.59 13.97 12.43
CA ILE A 56 -3.58 12.51 12.60
C ILE A 56 -2.16 11.92 12.67
N GLU A 57 -1.15 12.64 12.18
CA GLU A 57 0.27 12.29 12.25
C GLU A 57 0.73 12.00 13.68
N ALA A 58 0.27 12.79 14.66
CA ALA A 58 0.69 12.67 16.05
C ALA A 58 0.34 11.32 16.69
N PHE A 59 -0.57 10.57 16.07
CA PHE A 59 -1.05 9.28 16.59
C PHE A 59 -0.35 8.09 15.94
N PHE A 60 0.54 8.28 14.96
CA PHE A 60 1.34 7.17 14.46
C PHE A 60 2.26 6.65 15.56
N LYS A 61 2.24 5.33 15.79
CA LYS A 61 3.14 4.68 16.76
C LYS A 61 4.61 4.75 16.34
N ASP A 62 4.85 4.77 15.02
CA ASP A 62 6.20 4.92 14.48
C ASP A 62 6.51 6.42 14.31
N PRO A 63 7.44 6.98 15.10
CA PRO A 63 7.78 8.40 15.06
C PRO A 63 8.54 8.81 13.79
N SER A 64 8.92 7.87 12.92
CA SER A 64 9.54 8.17 11.62
C SER A 64 8.52 8.48 10.52
N ILE A 65 7.23 8.23 10.78
CA ILE A 65 6.14 8.46 9.84
C ILE A 65 5.54 9.84 10.13
N ASP A 66 5.95 10.84 9.34
CA ASP A 66 5.36 12.17 9.35
C ASP A 66 4.42 12.39 8.16
N ARG A 67 3.70 13.51 8.12
CA ARG A 67 2.79 13.87 7.01
C ARG A 67 3.46 14.04 5.65
N TYR A 68 4.79 14.10 5.61
CA TYR A 68 5.59 14.19 4.39
C TYR A 68 6.12 12.82 3.94
N HIS A 69 5.94 11.77 4.75
CA HIS A 69 6.26 10.41 4.36
C HIS A 69 5.45 10.01 3.11
N PRO A 70 6.08 9.41 2.08
CA PRO A 70 5.41 9.11 0.81
C PRO A 70 4.18 8.21 0.96
N ASP A 71 4.18 7.36 1.99
CA ASP A 71 3.10 6.41 2.27
C ASP A 71 2.11 6.88 3.34
N PHE A 72 2.31 8.07 3.91
CA PHE A 72 1.52 8.57 5.03
C PHE A 72 0.01 8.47 4.80
N TRP A 73 -0.45 9.00 3.66
CA TRP A 73 -1.87 9.04 3.34
C TRP A 73 -2.44 7.65 3.04
N SER A 74 -1.67 6.77 2.39
CA SER A 74 -2.11 5.40 2.17
C SER A 74 -2.15 4.60 3.47
N MET A 75 -1.17 4.73 4.35
CA MET A 75 -1.20 4.10 5.68
C MET A 75 -2.38 4.58 6.52
N THR A 76 -2.69 5.88 6.46
CA THR A 76 -3.85 6.46 7.12
C THR A 76 -5.15 5.88 6.54
N MET A 77 -5.32 5.95 5.22
CA MET A 77 -6.55 5.55 4.54
C MET A 77 -6.77 4.02 4.49
N GLU A 78 -5.75 3.20 4.75
CA GLU A 78 -5.93 1.77 5.01
C GLU A 78 -6.78 1.53 6.27
N GLU A 79 -6.70 2.41 7.27
CA GLU A 79 -7.37 2.24 8.55
C GLU A 79 -8.64 3.07 8.71
N MET A 80 -8.76 4.20 8.01
CA MET A 80 -9.90 5.10 8.13
C MET A 80 -10.28 5.70 6.78
N ILE A 81 -11.51 6.21 6.66
CA ILE A 81 -11.92 7.01 5.50
C ILE A 81 -11.71 8.48 5.85
N GLN A 82 -11.18 9.25 4.91
CA GLN A 82 -11.06 10.69 5.06
C GLN A 82 -12.26 11.39 4.44
N VAL A 83 -12.87 12.32 5.19
CA VAL A 83 -13.98 13.15 4.73
C VAL A 83 -13.50 14.60 4.68
N VAL A 84 -13.75 15.28 3.57
CA VAL A 84 -13.43 16.70 3.39
C VAL A 84 -14.76 17.44 3.26
N PRO A 85 -15.35 17.86 4.40
CA PRO A 85 -16.71 18.41 4.41
C PRO A 85 -16.84 19.71 3.62
N GLU A 86 -15.78 20.53 3.57
CA GLU A 86 -15.80 21.86 2.92
C GLU A 86 -16.06 21.81 1.41
N ASN A 87 -15.65 20.73 0.75
CA ASN A 87 -15.84 20.51 -0.68
C ASN A 87 -16.69 19.26 -0.98
N ARG A 88 -17.34 18.70 0.05
CA ARG A 88 -18.18 17.49 -0.02
C ARG A 88 -17.45 16.33 -0.71
N MET A 89 -16.19 16.10 -0.36
CA MET A 89 -15.41 14.98 -0.90
C MET A 89 -15.17 13.92 0.17
N VAL A 90 -15.07 12.67 -0.27
CA VAL A 90 -14.67 11.52 0.55
C VAL A 90 -13.52 10.84 -0.17
N LEU A 91 -12.39 10.68 0.51
CA LEU A 91 -11.20 10.05 -0.04
C LEU A 91 -11.09 8.63 0.51
N ILE A 92 -10.95 7.67 -0.39
CA ILE A 92 -10.78 6.26 -0.06
C ILE A 92 -9.63 5.68 -0.89
N LEU A 93 -8.91 4.71 -0.34
CA LEU A 93 -8.06 3.84 -1.13
C LEU A 93 -8.88 2.87 -1.97
N LYS A 94 -8.51 2.77 -3.24
CA LYS A 94 -8.99 1.78 -4.18
C LYS A 94 -8.63 0.37 -3.71
N ASN A 95 -9.53 -0.59 -3.92
CA ASN A 95 -9.37 -2.00 -3.54
C ASN A 95 -9.11 -2.27 -2.04
N ASN A 96 -9.26 -1.27 -1.16
CA ASN A 96 -9.13 -1.47 0.28
C ASN A 96 -10.35 -2.22 0.85
N GLN A 97 -10.13 -3.03 1.89
CA GLN A 97 -11.17 -3.79 2.58
C GLN A 97 -11.77 -2.97 3.73
N TYR A 98 -12.73 -2.10 3.42
CA TYR A 98 -13.47 -1.36 4.44
C TYR A 98 -14.42 -2.26 5.22
N SER A 99 -14.62 -1.93 6.49
CA SER A 99 -15.62 -2.59 7.34
C SER A 99 -17.05 -2.34 6.84
N GLU A 100 -17.99 -3.22 7.18
CA GLU A 100 -19.42 -3.02 6.87
C GLU A 100 -19.96 -1.70 7.43
N LYS A 101 -19.46 -1.27 8.59
CA LYS A 101 -19.85 -0.01 9.21
C LYS A 101 -19.34 1.20 8.44
N GLN A 102 -18.10 1.16 7.97
CA GLN A 102 -17.55 2.18 7.07
C GLN A 102 -18.31 2.25 5.75
N ILE A 103 -18.64 1.09 5.15
CA ILE A 103 -19.43 1.01 3.93
C ILE A 103 -20.82 1.64 4.12
N ASN A 104 -21.46 1.41 5.26
CA ASN A 104 -22.74 2.05 5.59
C ASN A 104 -22.61 3.57 5.67
N VAL A 105 -21.57 4.09 6.32
CA VAL A 105 -21.31 5.53 6.37
C VAL A 105 -21.03 6.11 4.98
N LEU A 106 -20.27 5.41 4.11
CA LEU A 106 -20.03 5.83 2.73
C LEU A 106 -21.34 5.97 1.93
N ASP A 107 -22.26 5.01 2.05
CA ASP A 107 -23.58 5.07 1.42
C ASP A 107 -24.40 6.27 1.91
N GLN A 108 -24.33 6.60 3.20
CA GLN A 108 -24.98 7.79 3.75
C GLN A 108 -24.36 9.08 3.21
N LEU A 109 -23.03 9.17 3.13
CA LEU A 109 -22.32 10.32 2.56
C LEU A 109 -22.68 10.52 1.07
N GLN A 110 -22.74 9.45 0.29
CA GLN A 110 -23.17 9.52 -1.12
C GLN A 110 -24.61 10.03 -1.27
N LYS A 111 -25.52 9.60 -0.39
CA LYS A 111 -26.92 10.10 -0.36
C LYS A 111 -27.02 11.58 0.01
N LEU A 112 -25.99 12.12 0.66
CA LEU A 112 -25.84 13.55 0.93
C LEU A 112 -25.04 14.26 -0.19
N ASP A 113 -24.95 13.69 -1.39
CA ASP A 113 -24.23 14.29 -2.52
C ASP A 113 -22.73 14.55 -2.25
N PHE A 114 -22.09 13.78 -1.37
CA PHE A 114 -20.64 13.77 -1.30
C PHE A 114 -20.05 12.98 -2.48
N LYS A 115 -19.02 13.53 -3.10
CA LYS A 115 -18.24 12.86 -4.15
C LYS A 115 -17.22 11.93 -3.52
N ILE A 116 -17.32 10.64 -3.80
CA ILE A 116 -16.26 9.68 -3.47
C ILE A 116 -15.16 9.78 -4.52
N GLU A 117 -13.92 9.90 -4.07
CA GLU A 117 -12.71 9.85 -4.87
C GLU A 117 -11.85 8.67 -4.41
N GLU A 118 -11.61 7.75 -5.36
CA GLU A 118 -10.76 6.58 -5.14
C GLU A 118 -9.32 6.93 -5.51
N LEU A 119 -8.41 6.68 -4.57
CA LEU A 119 -6.99 6.93 -4.70
C LEU A 119 -6.23 5.61 -4.82
N GLU A 120 -5.23 5.57 -5.69
CA GLU A 120 -4.28 4.45 -5.73
C GLU A 120 -3.42 4.49 -4.47
N SER A 121 -3.08 3.31 -3.94
CA SER A 121 -2.18 3.22 -2.79
C SER A 121 -0.76 3.56 -3.20
N THR A 122 -0.07 4.40 -2.42
CA THR A 122 1.36 4.65 -2.55
C THR A 122 2.19 3.62 -1.80
N LEU A 123 1.57 2.85 -0.90
CA LEU A 123 2.22 1.74 -0.23
C LEU A 123 2.89 0.89 -1.28
N GLN A 124 4.22 0.86 -1.20
CA GLN A 124 4.98 -0.18 -1.85
C GLN A 124 4.48 -1.45 -1.18
N ILE A 125 3.61 -2.17 -1.87
CA ILE A 125 3.25 -3.52 -1.47
C ILE A 125 4.61 -4.19 -1.39
N GLU A 126 5.12 -4.42 -0.18
CA GLU A 126 6.01 -5.54 0.05
C GLU A 126 5.16 -6.73 -0.36
N ASP A 127 5.22 -7.05 -1.65
CA ASP A 127 4.77 -8.30 -2.21
C ASP A 127 5.17 -9.35 -1.19
N GLU A 128 4.22 -10.19 -0.83
CA GLU A 128 4.33 -11.38 -0.02
C GLU A 128 5.64 -12.16 -0.28
N ARG A 129 6.76 -11.65 0.26
CA ARG A 129 8.11 -12.23 0.23
C ARG A 129 8.60 -12.54 1.64
N PHE A 130 7.68 -12.69 2.59
CA PHE A 130 7.90 -13.65 3.66
C PHE A 130 7.48 -15.03 3.17
N ASN A 131 8.42 -15.76 2.50
CA ASN A 131 8.56 -17.24 2.46
C ASN A 131 9.22 -17.83 1.19
N LEU A 132 10.27 -17.24 0.63
CA LEU A 132 11.17 -18.03 -0.25
C LEU A 132 12.64 -17.97 0.15
N GLU A 133 13.13 -16.86 0.70
CA GLU A 133 14.52 -16.78 1.16
C GLU A 133 14.72 -17.47 2.52
N GLU A 134 13.75 -17.39 3.44
CA GLU A 134 13.81 -18.14 4.72
C GLU A 134 13.62 -19.66 4.50
N TYR A 135 12.92 -20.08 3.45
CA TYR A 135 12.83 -21.48 3.03
C TYR A 135 14.09 -21.97 2.29
N GLN A 136 14.83 -21.08 1.65
CA GLN A 136 16.09 -21.42 0.98
C GLN A 136 17.28 -21.41 1.93
N GLU A 137 17.33 -20.49 2.90
CA GLU A 137 18.39 -20.47 3.91
C GLU A 137 18.24 -21.61 4.93
N ALA A 138 17.02 -22.02 5.26
CA ALA A 138 16.79 -23.22 6.08
C ALA A 138 17.11 -24.55 5.38
N MET A 139 17.36 -24.55 4.06
CA MET A 139 17.77 -25.74 3.29
C MET A 139 19.26 -25.77 2.91
N ILE A 140 20.04 -24.74 3.26
CA ILE A 140 21.47 -24.68 2.90
C ILE A 140 22.39 -25.15 4.03
N ASP A 141 21.90 -25.28 5.27
CA ASP A 141 22.77 -25.57 6.42
C ASP A 141 22.65 -26.97 7.06
N GLU A 142 22.02 -27.94 6.39
CA GLU A 142 22.18 -29.37 6.72
C GLU A 142 22.38 -30.24 5.47
N ASN A 143 23.60 -30.18 4.96
CA ASN A 143 24.42 -31.32 4.55
C ASN A 143 23.71 -32.67 4.19
N TYR A 144 23.86 -33.04 2.91
CA TYR A 144 23.94 -34.41 2.36
C TYR A 144 22.70 -35.31 2.27
N LEU A 145 22.68 -35.99 1.11
CA LEU A 145 22.24 -37.35 0.83
C LEU A 145 20.79 -37.57 0.33
N TYR A 146 20.77 -38.02 -0.94
CA TYR A 146 19.84 -38.92 -1.63
C TYR A 146 18.47 -38.42 -2.08
N ASP A 147 18.33 -38.51 -3.41
CA ASP A 147 17.22 -39.11 -4.17
C ASP A 147 15.81 -38.89 -3.61
N ILE A 148 14.97 -38.25 -4.43
CA ILE A 148 13.72 -38.84 -4.94
C ILE A 148 13.13 -37.87 -5.98
N ASP A 149 13.21 -38.32 -7.23
CA ASP A 149 12.13 -38.29 -8.22
C ASP A 149 10.88 -37.47 -7.84
N ILE A 150 10.77 -36.22 -8.30
CA ILE A 150 9.54 -35.55 -8.79
C ILE A 150 10.01 -34.31 -9.57
N VAL A 151 10.69 -34.47 -10.71
CA VAL A 151 10.75 -33.41 -11.76
C VAL A 151 10.87 -34.09 -13.13
N GLU A 152 9.96 -35.03 -13.41
CA GLU A 152 9.87 -35.67 -14.73
C GLU A 152 8.83 -35.00 -15.66
N GLU A 153 8.10 -33.97 -15.20
CA GLU A 153 6.99 -33.41 -15.99
C GLU A 153 7.14 -31.97 -16.50
N ASN A 154 8.29 -31.30 -16.37
CA ASN A 154 8.44 -29.95 -16.97
C ASN A 154 9.83 -29.66 -17.57
N LYS A 155 10.47 -30.66 -18.19
CA LYS A 155 11.74 -30.48 -18.93
C LYS A 155 11.57 -29.77 -20.29
N GLU A 156 10.38 -29.80 -20.89
CA GLU A 156 10.17 -29.22 -22.23
C GLU A 156 10.02 -27.69 -22.21
N VAL A 157 9.42 -27.12 -21.17
CA VAL A 157 9.18 -25.67 -21.08
C VAL A 157 10.49 -24.89 -20.84
N VAL A 158 11.42 -25.47 -20.07
CA VAL A 158 12.71 -24.84 -19.72
C VAL A 158 13.71 -24.89 -20.89
N GLN A 159 13.59 -25.87 -21.79
CA GLN A 159 14.48 -25.97 -22.96
C GLN A 159 14.08 -25.00 -24.09
N ALA A 160 12.78 -24.74 -24.28
CA ALA A 160 12.30 -23.79 -25.30
C ALA A 160 12.73 -22.34 -24.99
N TYR A 161 12.65 -21.93 -23.73
CA TYR A 161 12.99 -20.56 -23.32
C TYR A 161 14.49 -20.22 -23.46
N ASN A 162 15.36 -21.24 -23.36
CA ASN A 162 16.80 -21.06 -23.46
C ASN A 162 17.34 -21.11 -24.91
N GLN A 163 16.59 -21.67 -25.86
CA GLN A 163 17.00 -21.71 -27.27
C GLN A 163 16.68 -20.43 -28.04
N ASP A 164 15.59 -19.73 -27.73
CA ASP A 164 15.24 -18.47 -28.42
C ASP A 164 16.12 -17.29 -27.97
N ARG A 165 16.57 -17.27 -26.72
CA ARG A 165 17.48 -16.22 -26.21
C ARG A 165 18.91 -16.27 -26.76
N MET A 166 19.31 -17.38 -27.39
CA MET A 166 20.66 -17.57 -27.95
C MET A 166 20.72 -17.36 -29.48
N LYS A 167 19.59 -17.19 -30.18
CA LYS A 167 19.55 -16.89 -31.62
C LYS A 167 19.52 -15.40 -31.96
N ASP A 168 18.98 -14.56 -31.09
CA ASP A 168 18.93 -13.11 -31.32
C ASP A 168 20.23 -12.37 -30.93
N LYS A 169 21.20 -13.04 -30.30
CA LYS A 169 22.51 -12.44 -29.94
C LYS A 169 23.66 -12.79 -30.88
N SER A 170 23.45 -13.64 -31.90
CA SER A 170 24.50 -14.07 -32.84
C SER A 170 24.46 -13.37 -34.20
N ASN A 171 23.51 -12.45 -34.45
CA ASN A 171 23.31 -11.83 -35.77
C ASN A 171 23.74 -10.36 -35.88
N GLU A 172 24.34 -9.76 -34.85
CA GLU A 172 24.87 -8.38 -34.91
C GLU A 172 26.40 -8.27 -34.85
N ASN A 173 27.14 -9.39 -34.89
CA ASN A 173 28.61 -9.38 -34.75
C ASN A 173 29.40 -10.07 -35.89
N GLU A 174 28.80 -10.31 -37.06
CA GLU A 174 29.48 -10.88 -38.25
C GLU A 174 29.50 -9.92 -39.46
N GLN A 175 29.76 -8.63 -39.23
CA GLN A 175 30.32 -7.77 -40.27
C GLN A 175 31.48 -6.99 -39.68
N PHE A 176 32.65 -7.11 -40.32
CA PHE A 176 33.97 -6.54 -39.98
C PHE A 176 34.88 -7.40 -39.10
N GLU A 177 35.29 -8.57 -39.59
CA GLU A 177 36.72 -8.94 -39.60
C GLU A 177 37.02 -9.86 -40.78
N GLY A 178 37.86 -9.40 -41.72
CA GLY A 178 38.30 -10.28 -42.80
C GLY A 178 38.99 -9.60 -43.96
N ILE A 179 40.12 -8.90 -43.75
CA ILE A 179 41.28 -8.97 -44.65
C ILE A 179 42.57 -8.68 -43.85
N SER A 180 43.30 -9.74 -43.49
CA SER A 180 44.74 -9.69 -43.20
C SER A 180 45.48 -9.84 -44.54
N HIS A 181 46.46 -8.99 -44.82
CA HIS A 181 47.41 -9.20 -45.92
C HIS A 181 48.82 -8.82 -45.47
N ASP A 182 49.76 -9.60 -46.00
CA ASP A 182 51.12 -9.80 -45.53
C ASP A 182 52.09 -8.63 -45.78
N ILE A 183 53.19 -8.77 -45.04
CA ILE A 183 54.52 -8.13 -45.08
C ILE A 183 55.08 -7.90 -46.50
N ASP A 184 55.67 -6.71 -46.77
CA ASP A 184 57.07 -6.53 -47.22
C ASP A 184 57.39 -5.06 -47.63
N CYS A 185 58.46 -4.52 -47.02
CA CYS A 185 59.45 -3.51 -47.47
C CYS A 185 60.00 -2.68 -46.30
#